data_AF-A0A967SMF9-F1
#
_entry.id   AF-A0A967SMF9-F1
#
_cell.length_a   1.000
_cell.length_b   1.000
_cell.length_c   1.000
_cell.angle_alpha   90.00
_cell.angle_beta   90.00
_cell.angle_gamma   90.00
#
_symmetry.space_group_name_H-M   'P 1'
#
loop_
_entity.id
_entity.type
_entity.pdbx_description
1 polymer ?
#
loop_
_entity_poly.entity_id
_entity_poly.type
_entity_poly.pdbx_seq_one_letter_code
_entity_poly.pdbx_strand_id
1 'polypeptide(L)'
;DADALAGFAEIFLSRAPEELLRERSADDLASMTLGVFRFVQESRPYRVDVSVVNPGPDEEGWDAPVTVIRTNVSERPFIIDSIREYLSSR
;
A
#
# COMPACT_ATOMS: atom_id res chain seq x y z
N ASP A 1 -11.04 7.83 -14.04
CA ASP A 1 -10.05 7.11 -13.21
C ASP A 1 -8.61 7.53 -13.41
N ALA A 2 -8.08 7.66 -14.64
CA ALA A 2 -6.67 8.02 -14.83
C ALA A 2 -6.23 9.30 -14.09
N ASP A 3 -7.03 10.38 -14.16
CA ASP A 3 -6.74 11.61 -13.42
C ASP A 3 -6.82 11.43 -11.90
N ALA A 4 -7.75 10.60 -11.42
CA ALA A 4 -7.88 10.29 -10.00
C ALA A 4 -6.71 9.43 -9.49
N LEU A 5 -6.24 8.49 -10.31
CA LEU A 5 -5.04 7.70 -10.03
C LEU A 5 -3.79 8.58 -10.02
N ALA A 6 -3.66 9.52 -10.96
CA ALA A 6 -2.54 10.45 -11.00
C ALA A 6 -2.53 11.34 -9.74
N GLY A 7 -3.67 11.93 -9.37
CA GLY A 7 -3.78 12.72 -8.13
C GLY A 7 -3.54 11.88 -6.86
N PHE A 8 -4.02 10.63 -6.86
CA PHE A 8 -3.70 9.68 -5.78
C PHE A 8 -2.20 9.38 -5.72
N ALA A 9 -1.54 9.16 -6.85
CA ALA A 9 -0.11 8.87 -6.93
C ALA A 9 0.72 10.01 -6.36
N GLU A 10 0.38 11.26 -6.66
CA GLU A 10 1.05 12.44 -6.08
C GLU A 10 0.96 12.43 -4.55
N ILE A 11 -0.25 12.23 -3.99
CA ILE A 11 -0.47 12.21 -2.54
C ILE A 11 0.26 11.01 -1.91
N PHE A 12 0.11 9.82 -2.49
CA PHE A 12 0.64 8.57 -1.96
C PHE A 12 2.17 8.55 -1.98
N LEU A 13 2.78 8.86 -3.12
CA LEU A 13 4.24 8.84 -3.28
C LEU A 13 4.92 10.00 -2.55
N SER A 14 4.23 11.13 -2.31
CA SER A 14 4.76 12.21 -1.46
C SER A 14 5.01 11.79 -0.01
N ARG A 15 4.39 10.69 0.44
CA ARG A 15 4.54 10.12 1.79
C ARG A 15 5.45 8.90 1.81
N ALA A 16 5.97 8.47 0.66
CA ALA A 16 6.87 7.34 0.58
C ALA A 16 8.24 7.68 1.21
N PRO A 17 8.89 6.72 1.88
CA PRO A 17 10.29 6.85 2.28
C PRO A 17 11.17 7.13 1.07
N GLU A 18 12.21 7.95 1.23
CA GLU A 18 13.09 8.31 0.13
C GLU A 18 13.85 7.08 -0.40
N GLU A 19 14.18 6.13 0.47
CA GLU A 19 14.80 4.86 0.12
C GLU A 19 13.94 4.08 -0.88
N LEU A 20 12.63 3.99 -0.63
CA LEU A 20 11.70 3.30 -1.53
C LEU A 20 11.68 3.95 -2.92
N LEU A 21 11.68 5.28 -2.98
CA LEU A 21 11.67 6.02 -4.25
C LEU A 21 12.98 5.87 -5.04
N ARG A 22 14.11 5.69 -4.34
CA ARG A 22 15.41 5.49 -4.99
C ARG A 22 15.65 4.04 -5.43
N GLU A 23 15.14 3.07 -4.67
CA GLU A 23 15.40 1.64 -4.89
C GLU A 23 14.45 0.99 -5.91
N ARG A 24 13.32 1.63 -6.22
CA ARG A 24 12.31 1.09 -7.12
C ARG A 24 12.31 1.78 -8.48
N SER A 25 12.02 1.02 -9.53
CA SER A 25 11.83 1.58 -10.86
C SER A 25 10.52 2.38 -10.93
N ALA A 26 10.40 3.26 -11.92
CA ALA A 26 9.15 3.99 -12.15
C ALA A 26 7.97 3.04 -12.42
N ASP A 27 8.21 1.95 -13.14
CA ASP A 27 7.20 0.93 -13.43
C ASP A 27 6.76 0.20 -12.16
N ASP A 28 7.71 -0.16 -11.28
CA ASP A 28 7.38 -0.76 -9.98
C ASP A 28 6.54 0.20 -9.14
N LEU A 29 6.94 1.46 -9.04
CA LEU A 29 6.20 2.47 -8.27
C LEU A 29 4.80 2.69 -8.84
N ALA A 30 4.63 2.67 -10.17
CA ALA A 30 3.33 2.75 -10.81
C ALA A 30 2.46 1.53 -10.49
N SER A 31 3.00 0.31 -10.61
CA SER A 31 2.32 -0.94 -10.27
C SER A 31 1.90 -0.99 -8.79
N MET A 32 2.80 -0.64 -7.88
CA MET A 32 2.54 -0.52 -6.45
C MET A 32 1.41 0.47 -6.17
N THR A 33 1.49 1.66 -6.77
CA THR A 33 0.49 2.73 -6.58
C THR A 33 -0.88 2.31 -7.10
N LEU A 34 -0.93 1.68 -8.28
CA LEU A 34 -2.16 1.14 -8.85
C LEU A 34 -2.80 0.07 -7.95
N GLY A 35 -1.98 -0.82 -7.38
CA GLY A 35 -2.44 -1.85 -6.43
C GLY A 35 -3.08 -1.24 -5.19
N VAL A 36 -2.45 -0.23 -4.59
CA VAL A 36 -3.03 0.48 -3.42
C VAL A 36 -4.29 1.25 -3.80
N PHE A 37 -4.29 1.92 -4.96
CA PHE A 37 -5.46 2.66 -5.44
C PHE A 37 -6.68 1.75 -5.62
N ARG A 38 -6.51 0.57 -6.22
CA ARG A 38 -7.57 -0.45 -6.36
C ARG A 38 -8.07 -0.93 -5.00
N PHE A 39 -7.16 -1.24 -4.07
CA PHE A 39 -7.51 -1.64 -2.72
C PHE A 39 -8.37 -0.59 -2.00
N VAL A 40 -8.03 0.70 -2.13
CA VAL A 40 -8.80 1.79 -1.53
C VAL A 40 -10.17 1.94 -2.20
N GLN A 41 -10.28 1.78 -3.52
CA GLN A 41 -11.56 1.85 -4.22
C GLN A 41 -12.53 0.73 -3.81
N GLU A 42 -12.02 -0.45 -3.50
CA GLU A 42 -12.83 -1.60 -3.05
C GLU A 42 -13.17 -1.54 -1.56
N SER A 43 -12.45 -0.71 -0.80
CA SER A 43 -12.64 -0.56 0.64
C SER A 43 -13.97 0.11 0.99
N ARG A 44 -14.50 -0.19 2.19
CA ARG A 44 -15.81 0.31 2.63
C ARG A 44 -15.67 1.33 3.75
N PRO A 45 -16.42 2.45 3.71
CA PRO A 45 -16.45 3.39 4.81
C PRO A 45 -16.80 2.71 6.15
N TYR A 46 -16.14 3.13 7.22
CA TYR A 46 -16.38 2.67 8.59
C TYR A 46 -16.10 1.18 8.86
N ARG A 47 -15.35 0.51 7.97
CA ARG A 47 -14.81 -0.84 8.20
C ARG A 47 -13.27 -0.83 8.22
N VAL A 48 -12.72 -1.91 8.74
CA VAL A 48 -11.30 -2.23 8.59
C VAL A 48 -11.19 -3.20 7.42
N ASP A 49 -10.49 -2.77 6.38
CA ASP A 49 -10.17 -3.62 5.23
C ASP A 49 -8.68 -3.99 5.30
N VAL A 50 -8.37 -5.25 5.00
CA VAL A 50 -7.00 -5.79 5.04
C VAL A 50 -6.78 -6.62 3.77
N SER A 51 -5.64 -6.42 3.13
CA SER A 51 -5.16 -7.25 2.04
C SER A 51 -3.76 -7.76 2.38
N VAL A 52 -3.49 -9.03 2.06
CA VAL A 52 -2.21 -9.70 2.29
C VAL A 52 -1.78 -10.30 0.96
N VAL A 53 -0.65 -9.84 0.44
CA VAL A 53 -0.13 -10.27 -0.87
C VAL A 53 1.35 -10.60 -0.76
N ASN A 54 1.78 -11.61 -1.50
CA ASN A 54 3.20 -11.83 -1.79
C ASN A 54 3.41 -11.25 -3.19
N PRO A 55 4.16 -10.15 -3.34
CA PRO A 55 4.31 -9.51 -4.65
C PRO A 55 5.00 -10.45 -5.62
N GLY A 56 4.43 -10.56 -6.82
CA GLY A 56 5.01 -11.26 -7.95
C GLY A 56 4.60 -10.58 -9.26
N PRO A 57 5.34 -10.80 -10.35
CA PRO A 57 5.08 -10.14 -11.65
C PRO A 57 3.65 -10.35 -12.16
N ASP A 58 3.08 -11.55 -11.97
CA ASP A 58 1.76 -11.90 -12.48
C ASP A 58 0.61 -11.35 -11.64
N GLU A 59 0.85 -11.15 -10.33
CA GLU A 59 -0.20 -10.80 -9.36
C GLU A 59 -0.24 -9.29 -9.11
N GLU A 60 0.92 -8.69 -8.88
CA GLU A 60 1.07 -7.31 -8.44
C GLU A 60 1.81 -6.44 -9.48
N GLY A 61 2.47 -7.04 -10.47
CA GLY A 61 3.25 -6.31 -11.48
C GLY A 61 4.58 -5.75 -10.96
N TRP A 62 4.99 -6.16 -9.76
CA TRP A 62 6.27 -5.87 -9.13
C TRP A 62 6.63 -7.00 -8.17
N ASP A 63 7.91 -7.16 -7.87
CA ASP A 63 8.42 -8.27 -7.06
C ASP A 63 9.10 -7.78 -5.77
N ALA A 64 8.91 -8.55 -4.69
CA ALA A 64 9.69 -8.39 -3.48
C ALA A 64 9.71 -9.68 -2.65
N PRO A 65 10.83 -9.99 -1.96
CA PRO A 65 10.96 -11.18 -1.13
C PRO A 65 10.27 -11.03 0.24
N VAL A 66 9.13 -10.32 0.31
CA VAL A 66 8.41 -10.02 1.54
C VAL A 66 6.90 -10.11 1.31
N THR A 67 6.15 -10.44 2.36
CA THR A 67 4.70 -10.30 2.35
C THR A 67 4.31 -8.85 2.61
N VAL A 68 3.44 -8.31 1.77
CA VAL A 68 2.89 -6.95 1.92
C VAL A 68 1.50 -7.04 2.55
N ILE A 69 1.34 -6.34 3.66
CA ILE A 69 0.05 -6.19 4.33
C ILE A 69 -0.44 -4.76 4.12
N ARG A 70 -1.58 -4.60 3.44
CA ARG A 70 -2.26 -3.33 3.24
C ARG A 70 -3.42 -3.24 4.22
N THR A 71 -3.56 -2.09 4.89
CA THR A 71 -4.67 -1.84 5.81
C THR A 71 -5.34 -0.53 5.45
N ASN A 72 -6.67 -0.55 5.38
CA ASN A 72 -7.47 0.66 5.39
C ASN A 72 -8.28 0.65 6.68
N VAL A 73 -7.92 1.56 7.58
CA VAL A 73 -8.48 1.65 8.91
C VAL A 73 -8.67 3.12 9.25
N SER A 74 -9.80 3.45 9.88
CA SER A 74 -10.04 4.80 10.38
C SER A 74 -8.94 5.21 11.36
N GLU A 75 -8.54 6.48 11.32
CA GLU A 75 -7.57 7.05 12.25
C GLU A 75 -8.04 6.86 13.70
N ARG A 76 -7.12 6.38 14.54
CA ARG A 76 -7.30 6.12 15.97
C ARG A 76 -5.93 6.26 16.64
N PRO A 77 -5.88 6.68 17.92
CA PRO A 77 -4.63 6.73 18.67
C PRO A 77 -3.87 5.40 18.59
N PHE A 78 -2.57 5.47 18.28
CA PHE A 78 -1.64 4.34 18.25
C PHE A 78 -1.99 3.21 17.25
N ILE A 79 -2.82 3.45 16.24
CA ILE A 79 -3.27 2.39 15.32
C ILE A 79 -2.10 1.72 14.58
N ILE A 80 -1.13 2.52 14.11
CA ILE A 80 0.06 2.01 13.39
C ILE A 80 0.93 1.16 14.32
N ASP A 81 1.22 1.66 15.52
CA ASP A 81 2.09 0.96 16.49
C ASP A 81 1.44 -0.34 16.97
N SER A 82 0.12 -0.32 17.21
CA SER A 82 -0.64 -1.51 17.64
C SER A 82 -0.60 -2.62 16.59
N ILE A 83 -0.74 -2.27 15.30
CA ILE A 83 -0.66 -3.25 14.20
C ILE A 83 0.76 -3.81 14.10
N ARG A 84 1.77 -2.95 14.16
CA ARG A 84 3.18 -3.38 14.09
C ARG A 84 3.54 -4.33 15.23
N GLU A 85 3.23 -3.96 16.47
CA GLU A 85 3.51 -4.79 17.66
C GLU A 85 2.80 -6.15 17.59
N TYR A 86 1.53 -6.16 17.16
CA TYR A 86 0.80 -7.42 17.00
C TYR A 86 1.45 -8.35 15.96
N LEU A 87 1.91 -7.81 14.84
CA LEU A 87 2.57 -8.61 13.80
C LEU A 87 3.97 -9.06 14.21
N SER A 88 4.72 -8.26 14.96
CA SER A 88 6.07 -8.60 15.43
C SER A 88 6.10 -9.58 16.60
N SER A 89 5.01 -9.69 17.36
CA SER A 89 4.88 -10.63 18.49
C SER A 89 4.42 -12.04 18.10
N ARG A 90 4.24 -12.31 16.80
CA ARG A 90 3.75 -13.58 16.26
C ARG A 90 4.84 -14.43 15.62
#